data_AF-A0A1Y1M6M6-F1
#
_entry.id   AF-A0A1Y1M6M6-F1
#
_cell.length_a   1.000
_cell.length_b   1.000
_cell.length_c   1.000
_cell.angle_alpha   90.00
_cell.angle_beta   90.00
_cell.angle_gamma   90.00
#
_symmetry.space_group_name_H-M   'P 1'
#
loop_
_entity.id
_entity.type
_entity.pdbx_description
1 polymer ?
#
loop_
_entity_poly.entity_id
_entity_poly.type
_entity_poly.pdbx_seq_one_letter_code
_entity_poly.pdbx_strand_id
1 'polypeptide(L)'
;LTEEQYADNMKLALDTWANYVNLHFERVSDVKSADIISFFGAGDHGCGYPFDGPNGVLAHAFFPQHGDIHFDNDEKWNLGGVNGYDFFSVALHELGHSLGLEHSSVKEAVM
;
A
#
# COMPACT_ATOMS: atom_id res chain seq x y z
N LEU A 1 9.14 -11.95 -1.40
CA LEU A 1 8.85 -11.63 -2.82
C LEU A 1 10.06 -10.90 -3.40
N THR A 2 10.23 -10.88 -4.73
CA THR A 2 11.23 -10.01 -5.38
C THR A 2 10.72 -8.57 -5.47
N GLU A 3 11.61 -7.61 -5.69
CA GLU A 3 11.22 -6.21 -5.93
C GLU A 3 10.28 -6.08 -7.14
N GLU A 4 10.55 -6.82 -8.21
CA GLU A 4 9.69 -6.88 -9.40
C GLU A 4 8.28 -7.39 -9.05
N GLN A 5 8.16 -8.45 -8.24
CA GLN A 5 6.86 -8.96 -7.80
C GLN A 5 6.08 -7.91 -7.00
N TYR A 6 6.74 -7.13 -6.13
CA TYR A 6 6.08 -6.03 -5.43
C TYR A 6 5.64 -4.92 -6.39
N ALA A 7 6.52 -4.51 -7.29
CA ALA A 7 6.21 -3.47 -8.26
C ALA A 7 5.05 -3.85 -9.20
N ASP A 8 5.01 -5.11 -9.67
CA ASP A 8 3.94 -5.61 -10.53
C ASP A 8 2.60 -5.64 -9.80
N ASN A 9 2.57 -6.04 -8.53
CA ASN A 9 1.34 -6.08 -7.74
C ASN A 9 0.88 -4.68 -7.29
N MET A 10 1.81 -3.76 -7.03
CA MET A 10 1.47 -2.35 -6.83
C MET A 10 0.86 -1.75 -8.09
N LYS A 11 1.45 -2.04 -9.27
CA LYS A 11 0.87 -1.64 -10.55
C LYS A 11 -0.53 -2.24 -10.75
N LEU A 12 -0.72 -3.52 -10.43
CA LEU A 12 -2.03 -4.17 -10.53
C LEU A 12 -3.07 -3.49 -9.62
N ALA A 13 -2.70 -3.08 -8.40
CA ALA A 13 -3.58 -2.37 -7.48
C ALA A 13 -3.95 -0.97 -8.01
N LEU A 14 -2.98 -0.22 -8.55
CA LEU A 14 -3.20 1.05 -9.22
C LEU A 14 -4.14 0.92 -10.44
N ASP A 15 -3.87 -0.05 -11.31
CA ASP A 15 -4.69 -0.34 -12.48
C ASP A 15 -6.12 -0.75 -12.07
N THR A 16 -6.26 -1.46 -10.94
CA THR A 16 -7.58 -1.84 -10.40
C THR A 16 -8.39 -0.59 -10.03
N TRP A 17 -7.80 0.36 -9.29
CA TRP A 17 -8.45 1.62 -8.98
C TRP A 17 -8.76 2.44 -10.23
N ALA A 18 -7.84 2.52 -11.20
CA ALA A 18 -8.02 3.27 -12.44
C ALA A 18 -9.25 2.85 -13.27
N ASN A 19 -9.78 1.63 -13.07
CA ASN A 19 -11.03 1.22 -13.71
C ASN A 19 -12.29 1.90 -13.13
N TYR A 20 -12.20 2.46 -11.92
CA TYR A 20 -13.32 3.04 -11.17
C TYR A 20 -13.18 4.54 -10.89
N VAL A 21 -12.01 5.12 -11.17
CA VAL A 21 -11.74 6.55 -11.01
C VAL A 21 -11.21 7.12 -12.33
N ASN A 22 -11.43 8.41 -12.57
CA ASN A 22 -10.87 9.08 -13.75
C ASN A 22 -9.43 9.56 -13.48
N LEU A 23 -8.55 8.64 -13.11
CA LEU A 23 -7.12 8.88 -12.86
C LEU A 23 -6.26 7.97 -13.75
N HIS A 24 -5.07 8.45 -14.07
CA HIS A 24 -4.03 7.68 -14.75
C HIS A 24 -2.82 7.63 -13.83
N PHE A 25 -2.35 6.42 -13.53
CA PHE A 25 -1.16 6.21 -12.69
C PHE A 25 0.05 5.90 -13.56
N GLU A 26 1.17 6.53 -13.24
CA GLU A 26 2.44 6.33 -13.93
C GLU A 26 3.54 6.10 -12.91
N ARG A 27 4.33 5.04 -13.09
CA ARG A 27 5.52 4.83 -12.28
C ARG A 27 6.63 5.75 -12.79
N VAL A 28 7.08 6.66 -11.93
CA VAL A 28 8.22 7.53 -12.19
C VAL A 28 9.51 6.97 -11.59
N SER A 29 10.65 7.28 -12.20
CA SER A 29 11.97 6.90 -11.70
C SER A 29 12.57 7.89 -10.70
N ASP A 30 12.18 9.17 -10.79
CA ASP A 30 12.53 10.18 -9.79
C ASP A 30 11.49 10.19 -8.67
N VAL A 31 11.90 9.71 -7.50
CA VAL A 31 11.05 9.66 -6.30
C VAL A 31 10.53 11.05 -5.90
N LYS A 32 11.29 12.12 -6.18
CA LYS A 32 10.89 13.48 -5.81
C LYS A 32 9.74 14.04 -6.65
N SER A 33 9.46 13.41 -7.80
CA SER A 33 8.33 13.80 -8.66
C SER A 33 7.12 12.90 -8.50
N ALA A 34 7.15 11.92 -7.59
CA ALA A 34 6.03 11.02 -7.34
C ALA A 34 5.01 11.68 -6.40
N ASP A 35 3.73 11.52 -6.71
CA ASP A 35 2.63 11.93 -5.81
C ASP A 35 2.40 10.91 -4.68
N ILE A 36 2.75 9.65 -4.91
CA ILE A 36 2.65 8.55 -3.95
C ILE A 36 3.98 7.81 -3.94
N ILE A 37 4.68 7.81 -2.81
CA ILE A 37 5.86 7.00 -2.58
C ILE A 37 5.47 5.78 -1.77
N SER A 38 5.75 4.58 -2.30
CA SER A 38 5.58 3.33 -1.56
C SER A 38 6.92 2.77 -1.08
N PHE A 39 7.05 2.46 0.20
CA PHE A 39 8.26 1.80 0.72
C PHE A 39 7.98 0.85 1.89
N PHE A 40 9.00 0.07 2.25
CA PHE A 40 8.97 -0.84 3.39
C PHE A 40 9.76 -0.27 4.57
N GLY A 41 9.16 -0.25 5.75
CA GLY A 41 9.78 0.21 7.00
C GLY A 41 9.47 -0.75 8.15
N ALA A 42 10.22 -0.70 9.24
CA ALA A 42 9.96 -1.49 10.45
C ALA A 42 10.13 -0.59 11.68
N GLY A 43 9.31 -0.80 12.71
CA GLY A 43 9.32 0.04 13.91
C GLY A 43 9.20 1.53 13.58
N ASP A 44 10.00 2.37 14.24
CA ASP A 44 10.12 3.79 13.88
C ASP A 44 10.85 3.95 12.54
N HIS A 45 10.14 4.50 11.56
CA HIS A 45 10.60 4.75 10.20
C HIS A 45 10.41 6.22 9.78
N GLY A 46 10.41 7.14 10.75
CA GLY A 46 10.63 8.57 10.50
C GLY A 46 9.40 9.39 10.11
N CYS A 47 8.20 8.80 10.07
CA CYS A 47 6.95 9.51 9.80
C CYS A 47 6.09 9.78 11.05
N GLY A 48 6.55 9.37 12.25
CA GLY A 48 5.83 9.55 13.51
C GLY A 48 4.76 8.50 13.82
N TYR A 49 4.56 7.52 12.94
CA TYR A 49 3.66 6.38 13.12
C TYR A 49 4.49 5.09 13.03
N PRO A 50 5.11 4.63 14.13
CA PRO A 50 5.93 3.43 14.09
C PRO A 50 5.08 2.17 13.91
N PHE A 51 5.61 1.17 13.19
CA PHE A 51 5.01 -0.17 13.16
C PHE A 51 5.27 -0.94 14.46
N ASP A 52 4.47 -1.99 14.69
CA ASP A 52 4.43 -2.76 15.94
C ASP A 52 5.19 -4.09 15.91
N GLY A 53 5.87 -4.39 14.80
CA GLY A 53 6.60 -5.63 14.60
C GLY A 53 5.68 -6.73 14.07
N PRO A 54 6.06 -8.02 14.18
CA PRO A 54 5.31 -9.07 13.52
C PRO A 54 3.88 -9.21 14.04
N ASN A 55 2.94 -9.28 13.11
CA ASN A 55 1.49 -9.30 13.33
C ASN A 55 0.97 -8.00 13.95
N GLY A 56 -0.01 -7.38 13.29
CA GLY A 56 -0.66 -6.19 13.81
C GLY A 56 -0.97 -5.25 12.67
N VAL A 57 -0.29 -4.11 12.65
CA VAL A 57 -0.43 -3.12 11.57
C VAL A 57 0.40 -3.59 10.38
N LEU A 58 -0.29 -4.00 9.30
CA LEU A 58 0.38 -4.51 8.10
C LEU A 58 1.01 -3.40 7.26
N ALA A 59 0.32 -2.26 7.19
CA ALA A 59 0.68 -1.10 6.40
C ALA A 59 -0.12 0.11 6.90
N HIS A 60 0.26 1.29 6.43
CA HIS A 60 -0.60 2.46 6.47
C HIS A 60 -0.35 3.34 5.25
N ALA A 61 -1.26 4.28 5.02
CA ALA A 61 -1.10 5.30 4.02
C ALA A 61 -1.57 6.66 4.53
N PHE A 62 -1.01 7.72 3.95
CA PHE A 62 -1.47 9.07 4.18
C PHE A 62 -2.51 9.49 3.14
N PHE A 63 -3.48 10.29 3.58
CA PHE A 63 -4.46 10.92 2.70
C PHE A 63 -3.80 11.78 1.59
N PRO A 64 -4.53 12.13 0.52
CA PRO A 64 -3.97 12.59 -0.77
C PRO A 64 -2.97 13.75 -0.76
N GLN A 65 -2.91 14.57 0.29
CA GLN A 65 -1.92 15.65 0.39
C GLN A 65 -0.47 15.13 0.53
N HIS A 66 -0.30 13.92 1.06
CA HIS A 66 0.97 13.21 1.10
C HIS A 66 0.92 11.92 0.28
N GLY A 67 -0.17 11.15 0.38
CA GLY A 67 -0.41 9.96 -0.46
C GLY A 67 0.49 8.75 -0.18
N ASP A 68 1.63 8.93 0.47
CA ASP A 68 2.64 7.88 0.69
C ASP A 68 2.08 6.64 1.41
N ILE A 69 2.57 5.47 1.00
CA ILE A 69 2.18 4.16 1.54
C ILE A 69 3.39 3.48 2.16
N HIS A 70 3.27 3.06 3.40
CA HIS A 70 4.31 2.33 4.10
C HIS A 70 3.82 0.92 4.39
N PHE A 71 4.63 -0.08 4.05
CA PHE A 71 4.38 -1.48 4.39
C PHE A 71 5.32 -1.90 5.52
N ASP A 72 4.79 -2.67 6.49
CA ASP A 72 5.64 -3.20 7.56
C ASP A 72 6.55 -4.32 7.04
N ASN A 73 7.85 -4.11 7.18
CA ASN A 73 8.89 -5.04 6.75
C ASN A 73 9.09 -6.21 7.73
N ASP A 74 8.54 -6.12 8.94
CA ASP A 74 8.52 -7.23 9.90
C ASP A 74 7.44 -8.28 9.56
N GLU A 75 6.53 -7.96 8.63
CA GLU A 75 5.46 -8.86 8.21
C GLU A 75 5.87 -9.84 7.12
N LYS A 76 5.25 -11.03 7.16
CA LYS A 76 5.48 -12.06 6.16
C LYS A 76 4.59 -11.87 4.95
N TRP A 77 5.10 -11.18 3.94
CA TRP A 77 4.42 -10.95 2.67
C TRP A 77 4.46 -12.14 1.71
N ASN A 78 3.34 -12.39 1.05
CA ASN A 78 3.19 -13.34 -0.03
C ASN A 78 2.22 -12.80 -1.11
N LEU A 79 1.94 -13.65 -2.10
CA LEU A 79 0.86 -13.47 -3.04
C LEU A 79 -0.12 -14.63 -2.86
N GLY A 80 -1.39 -14.33 -2.60
CA GLY A 80 -2.47 -15.28 -2.36
C GLY A 80 -2.78 -15.62 -0.90
N GLY A 81 -2.08 -15.03 0.08
CA GLY A 81 -2.44 -15.09 1.50
C GLY A 81 -2.14 -16.42 2.22
N VAL A 82 -1.42 -17.36 1.60
CA VAL A 82 -1.10 -18.66 2.23
C VAL A 82 0.13 -18.53 3.14
N ASN A 83 -0.08 -18.68 4.46
CA ASN A 83 0.97 -18.58 5.49
C ASN A 83 1.71 -17.22 5.51
N GLY A 84 0.98 -16.13 5.30
CA GLY A 84 1.46 -14.74 5.26
C GLY A 84 0.37 -13.82 4.71
N TYR A 85 0.66 -12.52 4.62
CA TYR A 85 -0.29 -11.51 4.15
C TYR A 85 -0.18 -11.29 2.64
N ASP A 86 -1.32 -11.21 1.97
CA ASP A 86 -1.38 -10.96 0.54
C ASP A 86 -1.05 -9.50 0.24
N PHE A 87 0.10 -9.26 -0.38
CA PHE A 87 0.57 -7.92 -0.66
C PHE A 87 -0.39 -7.13 -1.57
N PHE A 88 -0.97 -7.78 -2.59
CA PHE A 88 -1.89 -7.11 -3.51
C PHE A 88 -3.12 -6.56 -2.78
N SER A 89 -3.75 -7.37 -1.93
CA SER A 89 -4.94 -6.97 -1.18
C SER A 89 -4.66 -5.78 -0.25
N VAL A 90 -3.53 -5.81 0.45
CA VAL A 90 -3.14 -4.70 1.35
C VAL A 90 -2.78 -3.45 0.54
N ALA A 91 -1.98 -3.56 -0.54
CA ALA A 91 -1.66 -2.43 -1.40
C ALA A 91 -2.91 -1.78 -2.01
N LEU A 92 -3.90 -2.59 -2.40
CA LEU A 92 -5.18 -2.10 -2.91
C LEU A 92 -5.95 -1.30 -1.85
N HIS A 93 -5.96 -1.78 -0.61
CA HIS A 93 -6.55 -1.07 0.52
C HIS A 93 -5.85 0.26 0.80
N GLU A 94 -4.52 0.24 0.99
CA GLU A 94 -3.75 1.44 1.31
C GLU A 94 -3.85 2.52 0.22
N LEU A 95 -3.88 2.12 -1.06
CA LEU A 95 -4.14 3.04 -2.16
C LEU A 95 -5.50 3.72 -2.05
N GLY A 96 -6.51 3.07 -1.48
CA GLY A 96 -7.79 3.71 -1.22
C GLY A 96 -7.65 4.92 -0.28
N HIS A 97 -6.84 4.80 0.78
CA HIS A 97 -6.51 5.92 1.66
C HIS A 97 -5.72 7.01 0.93
N SER A 98 -4.70 6.63 0.14
CA SER A 98 -3.95 7.57 -0.71
C SER A 98 -4.86 8.34 -1.68
N LEU A 99 -5.99 7.74 -2.09
CA LEU A 99 -7.01 8.34 -2.96
C LEU A 99 -8.12 9.07 -2.19
N GLY A 100 -8.11 9.09 -0.86
CA GLY A 100 -9.05 9.87 -0.06
C GLY A 100 -10.17 9.07 0.60
N LEU A 101 -10.14 7.74 0.55
CA LEU A 101 -11.17 6.90 1.15
C LEU A 101 -10.87 6.62 2.63
N GLU A 102 -11.89 6.64 3.46
CA GLU A 102 -11.85 6.10 4.82
C GLU A 102 -12.21 4.61 4.80
N HIS A 103 -12.01 3.92 5.92
CA HIS A 103 -12.46 2.55 6.09
C HIS A 103 -13.97 2.39 5.85
N SER A 104 -14.36 1.26 5.27
CA SER A 104 -15.77 0.86 5.19
C SER A 104 -16.16 0.04 6.41
N SER A 105 -17.44 0.10 6.78
CA SER A 105 -18.01 -0.83 7.76
C SER A 105 -18.48 -2.15 7.14
N VAL A 106 -18.41 -2.29 5.81
CA VAL A 106 -18.85 -3.49 5.07
C VAL A 106 -17.69 -4.48 5.00
N LYS A 107 -17.85 -5.65 5.59
CA LYS A 107 -16.77 -6.65 5.75
C LYS A 107 -16.17 -7.14 4.43
N GLU A 108 -16.99 -7.19 3.37
CA GLU A 108 -16.59 -7.63 2.05
C GLU A 108 -16.01 -6.49 1.18
N ALA A 109 -15.97 -5.26 1.70
CA ALA A 109 -15.35 -4.14 1.00
C ALA A 109 -13.82 -4.21 1.07
N VAL A 110 -13.18 -3.50 0.14
CA VAL A 110 -11.72 -3.33 0.12
C VAL A 110 -11.25 -2.47 1.31
N MET A 111 -11.99 -1.40 1.61
CA MET A 111 -11.68 -0.42 2.67
C MET A 111 -12.30 -0.79 4.00
#